data_AF-A0A530ZPK6-F1
#
_entry.id   AF-A0A530ZPK6-F1
#
_cell.length_a   1.000
_cell.length_b   1.000
_cell.length_c   1.000
_cell.angle_alpha   90.00
_cell.angle_beta   90.00
_cell.angle_gamma   90.00
#
_symmetry.space_group_name_H-M   'P 1'
#
loop_
_entity.id
_entity.type
_entity.pdbx_description
1 polymer ?
#
loop_
_entity_poly.entity_id
_entity_poly.type
_entity_poly.pdbx_seq_one_letter_code
_entity_poly.pdbx_strand_id
1 'polypeptide(L)'
;VSFELIGAGNDYVGKGLSGGRIVIRPPENTKIVAAESIIVGNTVLYGATEGEAYFCGVAGERFAVRNSGVAAVVEGVGDHGCEYMTGGIVVVIGQTGRNFAAGMSGGVAYVLDEEGDFAERCNMAMV
;
A
#
# COMPACT_ATOMS: atom_id res chain seq x y z
N VAL A 1 18.73 -0.59 -7.58
CA VAL A 1 18.26 0.72 -8.08
C VAL A 1 17.40 1.35 -7.00
N SER A 2 17.49 2.68 -6.81
CA SER A 2 16.66 3.41 -5.85
C SER A 2 16.04 4.62 -6.53
N PHE A 3 14.73 4.82 -6.36
CA PHE A 3 13.99 5.99 -6.79
C PHE A 3 13.47 6.76 -5.59
N GLU A 4 13.66 8.07 -5.59
CA GLU A 4 13.00 8.99 -4.67
C GLU A 4 12.23 10.02 -5.48
N LEU A 5 10.94 10.17 -5.18
CA LEU A 5 10.07 11.18 -5.78
C LEU A 5 9.57 12.12 -4.68
N ILE A 6 9.91 13.39 -4.83
CA ILE A 6 9.30 14.48 -4.05
C ILE A 6 8.13 15.01 -4.87
N GLY A 7 6.91 14.67 -4.47
CA GLY A 7 5.69 14.90 -5.23
C GLY A 7 4.69 13.76 -5.04
N ALA A 8 3.92 13.46 -6.08
CA ALA A 8 2.93 12.37 -6.08
C ALA A 8 3.09 11.47 -7.31
N GLY A 9 2.80 10.19 -7.14
CA GLY A 9 2.72 9.21 -8.22
C GLY A 9 1.28 9.03 -8.70
N ASN A 10 1.11 8.68 -9.98
CA ASN A 10 -0.20 8.22 -10.47
C ASN A 10 -0.35 6.71 -10.22
N ASP A 11 -1.14 6.03 -11.05
CA ASP A 11 -1.35 4.58 -10.96
C ASP A 11 -0.08 3.77 -11.23
N TYR A 12 -0.07 2.51 -10.78
CA TYR A 12 0.93 1.50 -11.10
C TYR A 12 2.35 1.79 -10.63
N VAL A 13 2.53 2.66 -9.65
CA VAL A 13 3.85 2.85 -9.02
C VAL A 13 4.37 1.49 -8.54
N GLY A 14 5.59 1.15 -8.97
CA GLY A 14 6.22 -0.12 -8.63
C GLY A 14 5.52 -1.37 -9.19
N LYS A 15 4.72 -1.27 -10.26
CA LYS A 15 4.19 -2.44 -10.98
C LYS A 15 5.33 -3.38 -11.37
N GLY A 16 5.26 -4.64 -10.95
CA GLY A 16 6.29 -5.63 -11.19
C GLY A 16 7.64 -5.32 -10.53
N LEU A 17 7.65 -4.56 -9.41
CA LEU A 17 8.88 -4.30 -8.66
C LEU A 17 9.55 -5.64 -8.31
N SER A 18 10.81 -5.77 -8.70
CA SER A 18 11.59 -7.02 -8.74
C SER A 18 12.99 -6.79 -8.15
N GLY A 19 13.03 -6.05 -7.06
CA GLY A 19 14.22 -5.59 -6.34
C GLY A 19 14.31 -4.07 -6.30
N GLY A 20 15.21 -3.55 -5.47
CA GLY A 20 15.41 -2.10 -5.32
C GLY A 20 14.40 -1.42 -4.41
N ARG A 21 14.39 -0.08 -4.46
CA ARG A 21 13.71 0.78 -3.50
C ARG A 21 12.94 1.90 -4.18
N ILE A 22 11.72 2.16 -3.73
CA ILE A 22 10.90 3.32 -4.11
C ILE A 22 10.53 4.12 -2.86
N VAL A 23 10.72 5.43 -2.90
CA VAL A 23 10.24 6.36 -1.87
C VAL A 23 9.45 7.47 -2.54
N ILE A 24 8.22 7.72 -2.09
CA ILE A 24 7.41 8.86 -2.54
C ILE A 24 6.95 9.64 -1.32
N ARG A 25 7.22 10.94 -1.31
CA ARG A 25 6.84 11.86 -0.23
C ARG A 25 6.46 13.23 -0.79
N PRO A 26 5.59 13.98 -0.11
CA PRO A 26 5.27 15.32 -0.54
C PRO A 26 6.47 16.28 -0.32
N PRO A 27 6.46 17.45 -0.97
CA PRO A 27 7.43 18.51 -0.69
C PRO A 27 7.37 18.98 0.77
N GLU A 28 8.52 19.32 1.38
CA GLU A 28 8.60 19.69 2.81
C GLU A 28 7.74 20.90 3.18
N ASN A 29 7.56 21.84 2.26
CA ASN A 29 6.77 23.07 2.47
C ASN A 29 5.31 22.94 2.04
N THR A 30 4.81 21.71 1.90
CA THR A 30 3.41 21.47 1.61
C THR A 30 2.51 21.83 2.79
N LYS A 31 1.27 22.25 2.51
CA LYS A 31 0.23 22.46 3.54
C LYS A 31 -0.66 21.23 3.74
N ILE A 32 -0.46 20.17 2.94
CA ILE A 32 -1.26 18.95 3.03
C ILE A 32 -0.85 18.14 4.26
N VAL A 33 -1.82 17.50 4.90
CA VAL A 33 -1.56 16.45 5.87
C VAL A 33 -1.37 15.16 5.06
N ALA A 34 -0.15 14.62 5.07
CA ALA A 34 0.23 13.48 4.22
C ALA A 34 -0.71 12.27 4.44
N ALA A 35 -0.96 11.91 5.70
CA ALA A 35 -1.81 10.79 6.09
C ALA A 35 -3.29 10.94 5.68
N GLU A 36 -3.72 12.14 5.30
CA GLU A 36 -5.09 12.43 4.84
C GLU A 36 -5.17 12.66 3.32
N SER A 37 -4.04 12.54 2.61
CA SER A 37 -3.91 12.95 1.20
C SER A 37 -3.42 11.82 0.31
N ILE A 38 -4.03 11.69 -0.88
CA ILE A 38 -3.57 10.72 -1.89
C ILE A 38 -2.18 11.11 -2.40
N ILE A 39 -1.20 10.21 -2.21
CA ILE A 39 0.19 10.36 -2.67
C ILE A 39 0.50 9.48 -3.88
N VAL A 40 -0.20 8.35 -4.01
CA VAL A 40 -0.10 7.43 -5.15
C VAL A 40 -1.47 6.94 -5.59
N GLY A 41 -1.62 6.67 -6.89
CA GLY A 41 -2.87 6.20 -7.48
C GLY A 41 -3.17 4.73 -7.17
N ASN A 42 -3.83 4.08 -8.13
CA ASN A 42 -4.36 2.73 -7.99
C ASN A 42 -3.36 1.65 -8.41
N THR A 43 -3.62 0.41 -7.98
CA THR A 43 -2.91 -0.80 -8.49
C THR A 43 -1.38 -0.69 -8.31
N VAL A 44 -0.98 -0.03 -7.23
CA VAL A 44 0.41 0.15 -6.80
C VAL A 44 0.98 -1.20 -6.38
N LEU A 45 2.24 -1.48 -6.75
CA LEU A 45 2.93 -2.75 -6.52
C LEU A 45 2.28 -3.98 -7.16
N TYR A 46 1.50 -3.79 -8.23
CA TYR A 46 0.85 -4.90 -8.90
C TYR A 46 1.84 -5.98 -9.33
N GLY A 47 1.68 -7.20 -8.77
CA GLY A 47 2.47 -8.36 -9.14
C GLY A 47 3.95 -8.25 -8.77
N ALA A 48 4.29 -7.37 -7.83
CA ALA A 48 5.66 -7.18 -7.40
C ALA A 48 6.19 -8.42 -6.65
N THR A 49 7.48 -8.73 -6.81
CA THR A 49 8.08 -9.98 -6.34
C THR A 49 9.23 -9.79 -5.36
N GLU A 50 9.91 -8.65 -5.37
CA GLU A 50 11.04 -8.36 -4.50
C GLU A 50 11.23 -6.84 -4.39
N GLY A 51 11.78 -6.35 -3.27
CA GLY A 51 12.13 -4.94 -3.07
C GLY A 51 11.37 -4.27 -1.94
N GLU A 52 11.51 -2.96 -1.85
CA GLU A 52 10.90 -2.14 -0.80
C GLU A 52 10.28 -0.85 -1.34
N ALA A 53 9.14 -0.44 -0.76
CA ALA A 53 8.42 0.76 -1.17
C ALA A 53 7.85 1.53 0.02
N TYR A 54 8.08 2.84 0.04
CA TYR A 54 7.69 3.72 1.15
C TYR A 54 6.89 4.90 0.61
N PHE A 55 5.66 5.06 1.09
CA PHE A 55 4.72 6.08 0.64
C PHE A 55 4.28 6.94 1.83
N CYS A 56 4.72 8.21 1.86
CA CYS A 56 4.26 9.19 2.84
C CYS A 56 2.94 9.80 2.35
N GLY A 57 1.86 9.07 2.61
CA GLY A 57 0.48 9.45 2.33
C GLY A 57 -0.38 8.25 1.93
N VAL A 58 -1.58 8.53 1.44
CA VAL A 58 -2.61 7.53 1.15
C VAL A 58 -2.46 7.01 -0.28
N ALA A 59 -2.56 5.69 -0.45
CA ALA A 59 -2.67 5.05 -1.76
C ALA A 59 -4.13 4.90 -2.20
N GLY A 60 -4.36 4.89 -3.51
CA GLY A 60 -5.66 4.58 -4.09
C GLY A 60 -6.09 3.11 -3.89
N GLU A 61 -7.01 2.66 -4.74
CA GLU A 61 -7.56 1.31 -4.69
C GLU A 61 -6.53 0.25 -5.12
N ARG A 62 -6.74 -0.99 -4.66
CA ARG A 62 -5.94 -2.17 -5.05
C ARG A 62 -4.44 -1.99 -4.77
N PHE A 63 -4.11 -1.31 -3.67
CA PHE A 63 -2.73 -1.23 -3.21
C PHE A 63 -2.18 -2.63 -2.91
N ALA A 64 -0.98 -2.93 -3.40
CA ALA A 64 -0.31 -4.22 -3.25
C ALA A 64 -1.09 -5.43 -3.79
N VAL A 65 -1.96 -5.21 -4.79
CA VAL A 65 -2.68 -6.30 -5.45
C VAL A 65 -1.69 -7.30 -6.06
N ARG A 66 -1.85 -8.59 -5.74
CA ARG A 66 -0.95 -9.67 -6.17
C ARG A 66 0.53 -9.47 -5.78
N ASN A 67 0.82 -8.69 -4.74
CA ASN A 67 2.16 -8.62 -4.17
C ASN A 67 2.61 -10.03 -3.74
N SER A 68 3.81 -10.41 -4.14
CA SER A 68 4.40 -11.74 -3.94
C SER A 68 5.73 -11.69 -3.20
N GLY A 69 6.20 -10.51 -2.78
CA GLY A 69 7.48 -10.42 -2.04
C GLY A 69 8.02 -9.03 -1.72
N VAL A 70 7.31 -7.94 -2.02
CA VAL A 70 7.72 -6.58 -1.65
C VAL A 70 7.35 -6.27 -0.20
N ALA A 71 8.26 -5.58 0.50
CA ALA A 71 7.97 -4.90 1.76
C ALA A 71 7.49 -3.47 1.49
N ALA A 72 6.32 -3.07 2.01
CA ALA A 72 5.77 -1.74 1.77
C ALA A 72 5.23 -1.07 3.04
N VAL A 73 5.38 0.25 3.11
CA VAL A 73 4.77 1.11 4.15
C VAL A 73 3.97 2.22 3.47
N VAL A 74 2.74 2.43 3.92
CA VAL A 74 1.82 3.46 3.41
C VAL A 74 0.96 4.01 4.55
N GLU A 75 0.51 5.26 4.48
CA GLU A 75 -0.26 5.93 5.55
C GLU A 75 -1.78 5.75 5.39
N GLY A 76 -2.23 5.00 4.40
CA GLY A 76 -3.63 4.64 4.17
C GLY A 76 -3.81 3.99 2.81
N VAL A 77 -4.89 3.25 2.62
CA VAL A 77 -5.19 2.60 1.34
C VAL A 77 -6.68 2.67 1.01
N GLY A 78 -7.01 2.73 -0.28
CA GLY A 78 -8.39 2.59 -0.74
C GLY A 78 -8.94 1.16 -0.66
N ASP A 79 -10.06 0.91 -1.34
CA ASP A 79 -10.72 -0.40 -1.38
C ASP A 79 -9.80 -1.47 -2.00
N HIS A 80 -9.98 -2.73 -1.59
CA HIS A 80 -9.26 -3.90 -2.10
C HIS A 80 -7.74 -3.90 -1.84
N GLY A 81 -7.29 -3.29 -0.74
CA GLY A 81 -5.89 -3.38 -0.31
C GLY A 81 -5.43 -4.83 -0.10
N CYS A 82 -4.22 -5.16 -0.54
CA CYS A 82 -3.61 -6.50 -0.49
C CYS A 82 -4.41 -7.61 -1.18
N GLU A 83 -5.33 -7.28 -2.08
CA GLU A 83 -6.13 -8.27 -2.81
C GLU A 83 -5.21 -9.26 -3.56
N TYR A 84 -5.46 -10.56 -3.41
CA TYR A 84 -4.66 -11.64 -4.01
C TYR A 84 -3.16 -11.63 -3.67
N MET A 85 -2.75 -10.97 -2.58
CA MET A 85 -1.37 -11.01 -2.11
C MET A 85 -0.98 -12.46 -1.73
N THR A 86 0.21 -12.89 -2.14
CA THR A 86 0.75 -14.24 -1.95
C THR A 86 2.08 -14.25 -1.19
N GLY A 87 2.68 -13.08 -0.94
CA GLY A 87 3.94 -12.93 -0.23
C GLY A 87 4.30 -11.47 -0.02
N GLY A 88 5.32 -11.21 0.79
CA GLY A 88 5.76 -9.86 1.17
C GLY A 88 5.17 -9.39 2.49
N ILE A 89 5.45 -8.13 2.84
CA ILE A 89 5.00 -7.50 4.08
C ILE A 89 4.41 -6.14 3.75
N VAL A 90 3.20 -5.85 4.19
CA VAL A 90 2.57 -4.53 4.01
C VAL A 90 2.24 -3.94 5.37
N VAL A 91 2.64 -2.69 5.61
CA VAL A 91 2.27 -1.93 6.80
C VAL A 91 1.44 -0.74 6.36
N VAL A 92 0.21 -0.67 6.87
CA VAL A 92 -0.70 0.47 6.68
C VAL A 92 -0.81 1.22 7.99
N ILE A 93 -0.28 2.45 8.02
CA ILE A 93 -0.28 3.34 9.20
C ILE A 93 -1.45 4.32 9.07
N GLY A 94 -2.67 3.79 8.93
CA GLY A 94 -3.88 4.57 8.79
C GLY A 94 -5.05 3.76 8.21
N GLN A 95 -6.06 4.47 7.74
CA GLN A 95 -7.34 3.89 7.32
C GLN A 95 -7.22 3.01 6.06
N THR A 96 -8.03 1.95 5.99
CA THR A 96 -8.16 1.09 4.80
C THR A 96 -9.52 1.24 4.13
N GLY A 97 -9.61 0.95 2.83
CA GLY A 97 -10.91 0.73 2.21
C GLY A 97 -11.50 -0.63 2.57
N ARG A 98 -12.65 -0.91 1.98
CA ARG A 98 -13.41 -2.16 2.12
C ARG A 98 -12.73 -3.31 1.38
N ASN A 99 -13.11 -4.53 1.77
CA ASN A 99 -12.68 -5.76 1.13
C ASN A 99 -11.14 -5.93 1.12
N PHE A 100 -10.49 -5.43 2.17
CA PHE A 100 -9.05 -5.60 2.38
C PHE A 100 -8.72 -7.10 2.50
N ALA A 101 -7.56 -7.51 1.99
CA ALA A 101 -7.05 -8.88 2.01
C ALA A 101 -7.94 -9.93 1.30
N ALA A 102 -8.88 -9.52 0.44
CA ALA A 102 -9.67 -10.46 -0.33
C ALA A 102 -8.78 -11.36 -1.21
N GLY A 103 -8.90 -12.68 -1.04
CA GLY A 103 -8.07 -13.65 -1.76
C GLY A 103 -6.58 -13.63 -1.37
N MET A 104 -6.20 -12.93 -0.30
CA MET A 104 -4.83 -12.93 0.22
C MET A 104 -4.51 -14.32 0.77
N SER A 105 -3.62 -15.03 0.07
CA SER A 105 -3.26 -16.43 0.39
C SER A 105 -1.86 -16.56 1.00
N GLY A 106 -1.09 -15.47 1.07
CA GLY A 106 0.22 -15.46 1.70
C GLY A 106 0.78 -14.05 1.90
N GLY A 107 1.81 -13.95 2.75
CA GLY A 107 2.37 -12.69 3.22
C GLY A 107 1.77 -12.23 4.56
N VAL A 108 2.16 -11.05 5.02
CA VAL A 108 1.65 -10.45 6.27
C VAL A 108 1.30 -8.99 6.03
N ALA A 109 0.11 -8.59 6.49
CA ALA A 109 -0.30 -7.19 6.52
C ALA A 109 -0.49 -6.74 7.98
N TYR A 110 0.11 -5.61 8.35
CA TYR A 110 -0.13 -4.92 9.61
C TYR A 110 -0.95 -3.68 9.31
N VAL A 111 -2.05 -3.50 10.03
CA VAL A 111 -2.92 -2.33 9.88
C VAL A 111 -3.02 -1.65 11.24
N LEU A 112 -2.68 -0.37 11.30
CA LEU A 112 -2.95 0.47 12.44
C LEU A 112 -4.42 0.85 12.42
N ASP A 113 -5.18 0.31 13.37
CA ASP A 113 -6.60 0.58 13.53
C ASP A 113 -6.83 1.33 14.85
N GLU A 114 -6.86 2.66 14.77
CA GLU A 114 -7.12 3.51 15.94
C GLU A 114 -8.62 3.61 16.27
N GLU A 115 -9.50 3.33 15.30
CA GLU A 115 -10.96 3.42 15.45
C GLU A 115 -11.59 2.10 15.91
N GLY A 116 -10.90 0.97 15.72
CA GLY A 116 -11.35 -0.35 16.14
C GLY A 116 -12.36 -1.00 15.21
N ASP A 117 -12.47 -0.51 13.97
CA ASP A 117 -13.48 -0.93 12.97
C ASP A 117 -12.86 -1.64 11.74
N PHE A 118 -11.55 -1.92 11.74
CA PHE A 118 -10.89 -2.57 10.60
C PHE A 118 -11.51 -3.93 10.26
N ALA A 119 -11.99 -4.66 11.26
CA ALA A 119 -12.65 -5.95 11.07
C ALA A 119 -13.89 -5.88 10.16
N GLU A 120 -14.58 -4.74 10.08
CA GLU A 120 -15.74 -4.55 9.18
C GLU A 120 -15.32 -4.38 7.72
N ARG A 121 -14.07 -3.99 7.48
CA ARG A 121 -13.50 -3.71 6.17
C ARG A 121 -12.59 -4.82 5.66
N CYS A 122 -12.12 -5.70 6.54
CA CYS A 122 -11.31 -6.86 6.20
C CYS A 122 -12.16 -8.03 5.69
N ASN A 123 -11.72 -8.67 4.61
CA ASN A 123 -12.34 -9.87 4.10
C ASN A 123 -11.81 -11.11 4.83
N MET A 124 -12.58 -11.59 5.80
CA MET A 124 -12.22 -12.73 6.66
C MET A 124 -12.41 -14.11 6.01
N ALA A 125 -12.60 -14.20 4.68
CA ALA A 125 -12.79 -15.50 4.02
C ALA A 125 -11.50 -16.35 3.99
N MET A 126 -10.32 -15.71 4.07
CA MET A 126 -9.02 -16.38 3.99
C MET A 126 -7.99 -15.90 5.03
N VAL A 127 -8.24 -14.78 5.72
CA VAL A 127 -7.34 -14.19 6.72
C VAL A 127 -8.02 -14.05 8.07
#